data_AF-A0A7G5XLM2-F1
#
_entry.id   AF-A0A7G5XLM2-F1
#
_cell.length_a   1.000
_cell.length_b   1.000
_cell.length_c   1.000
_cell.angle_alpha   90.00
_cell.angle_beta   90.00
_cell.angle_gamma   90.00
#
_symmetry.space_group_name_H-M   'P 1'
#
loop_
_entity.id
_entity.type
_entity.pdbx_description
1 polymer ?
#
loop_
_entity_poly.entity_id
_entity_poly.type
_entity_poly.pdbx_seq_one_letter_code
_entity_poly.pdbx_strand_id
1 'polypeptide(L)'
;MRKQFQQTAFLLGITIALASCSKYSNEMTENQSRLSEKQNEFSATMPASQSSDDVIVFTQVVQLEGSQEVPAVDTDTKGIAILRVSKSKKLYSKIIIQKLADGDALRFAHVHMGARGANGPVRIGLADNASQFGINRTIQLTDAQFTLLTEGACYVNAHSNFSPGGIVRGQIR
;
A
#
# COMPACT_ATOMS: atom_id res chain seq x y z
N MET A 1 26.05 -31.79 -32.69
CA MET A 1 25.56 -33.18 -32.86
C MET A 1 24.12 -33.25 -32.38
N ARG A 2 23.16 -33.17 -33.31
CA ARG A 2 21.72 -33.36 -33.04
C ARG A 2 21.41 -34.83 -33.28
N LYS A 3 20.86 -35.55 -32.31
CA LYS A 3 20.32 -36.90 -32.51
C LYS A 3 18.82 -36.85 -32.28
N GLN A 4 18.08 -36.78 -33.38
CA GLN A 4 16.68 -37.15 -33.45
C GLN A 4 16.60 -38.67 -33.32
N PHE A 5 15.73 -39.16 -32.44
CA PHE A 5 15.32 -40.56 -32.43
C PHE A 5 13.84 -40.60 -32.86
N GLN A 6 13.61 -41.07 -34.08
CA GLN A 6 12.33 -41.63 -34.48
C GLN A 6 12.23 -43.04 -33.91
N GLN A 7 11.06 -43.43 -33.42
CA GLN A 7 10.63 -44.82 -33.45
C GLN A 7 9.11 -44.91 -33.56
N THR A 8 8.70 -45.89 -34.35
CA THR A 8 7.44 -46.10 -35.04
C THR A 8 6.47 -47.01 -34.29
N ALA A 9 5.19 -46.72 -34.48
CA ALA A 9 3.94 -47.50 -34.35
C ALA A 9 3.97 -48.98 -33.92
N PHE A 10 2.99 -49.35 -33.09
CA PHE A 10 2.28 -50.64 -33.21
C PHE A 10 0.80 -50.45 -32.79
N LEU A 11 -0.11 -50.58 -33.76
CA LEU A 11 -1.54 -50.75 -33.56
C LEU A 11 -1.83 -52.25 -33.41
N LEU A 12 -2.57 -52.66 -32.38
CA LEU A 12 -3.40 -53.85 -32.45
C LEU A 12 -4.80 -53.48 -31.95
N GLY A 13 -5.75 -53.50 -32.88
CA GLY A 13 -7.17 -53.40 -32.58
C GLY A 13 -7.71 -54.72 -32.04
N ILE A 14 -8.68 -54.63 -31.14
CA ILE A 14 -9.64 -55.70 -30.88
C ILE A 14 -11.02 -55.05 -30.83
N THR A 15 -11.80 -55.36 -31.86
CA THR A 15 -13.22 -55.02 -31.99
C THR A 15 -14.03 -56.06 -31.24
N ILE A 16 -14.92 -55.65 -30.33
CA ILE A 16 -16.00 -56.49 -29.81
C ILE A 16 -17.31 -55.71 -29.92
N ALA A 17 -18.15 -56.15 -30.86
CA ALA A 17 -19.59 -55.91 -30.95
C ALA A 17 -20.28 -57.17 -30.37
N LEU A 18 -21.47 -57.23 -29.79
CA LEU A 18 -22.62 -56.34 -29.52
C LEU A 18 -23.41 -57.03 -28.38
N ALA A 19 -24.12 -56.27 -27.53
CA ALA A 19 -25.35 -56.76 -26.89
C ALA A 19 -26.27 -55.57 -26.59
N SER A 20 -27.45 -55.58 -27.20
CA SER A 20 -28.53 -54.61 -26.99
C SER A 20 -29.41 -55.11 -25.84
N CYS A 21 -29.73 -54.25 -24.86
CA CYS A 21 -30.99 -54.33 -24.12
C CYS A 21 -31.32 -53.03 -23.36
N SER A 22 -32.29 -52.30 -23.91
CA SER A 22 -33.38 -51.52 -23.29
C SER A 22 -33.33 -51.15 -21.78
N LYS A 23 -33.43 -49.83 -21.56
CA LYS A 23 -34.03 -49.11 -20.41
C LYS A 23 -33.27 -49.13 -19.08
N TYR A 24 -32.67 -48.00 -18.73
CA TYR A 24 -32.83 -47.37 -17.41
C TYR A 24 -32.48 -45.88 -17.50
N SER A 25 -33.30 -45.14 -18.26
CA SER A 25 -33.38 -43.68 -18.15
C SER A 25 -34.21 -43.36 -16.91
N ASN A 26 -33.56 -43.09 -15.78
CA ASN A 26 -34.05 -42.25 -14.67
C ASN A 26 -33.08 -42.36 -13.48
N GLU A 27 -31.92 -41.71 -13.57
CA GLU A 27 -31.07 -41.46 -12.38
C GLU A 27 -30.17 -40.22 -12.54
N MET A 28 -30.51 -39.31 -13.47
CA MET A 28 -29.75 -38.08 -13.75
C MET A 28 -30.56 -36.80 -13.54
N THR A 29 -31.71 -36.87 -12.86
CA THR A 29 -32.58 -35.69 -12.63
C THR A 29 -32.77 -35.34 -11.16
N GLU A 30 -32.51 -36.26 -10.23
CA GLU A 30 -32.69 -36.01 -8.78
C GLU A 30 -31.45 -35.41 -8.10
N ASN A 31 -30.27 -35.54 -8.71
CA ASN A 31 -29.04 -34.99 -8.15
C ASN A 31 -28.77 -33.52 -8.57
N GLN A 32 -29.56 -32.99 -9.52
CA GLN A 32 -29.47 -31.58 -9.94
C GLN A 32 -30.41 -30.66 -9.16
N SER A 33 -31.54 -31.14 -8.62
CA SER A 33 -32.45 -30.32 -7.79
C SER A 33 -31.91 -30.10 -6.38
N ARG A 34 -31.11 -31.03 -5.83
CA ARG A 34 -30.50 -30.87 -4.50
C ARG A 34 -29.30 -29.92 -4.47
N LEU A 35 -28.78 -29.55 -5.65
CA LEU A 35 -27.69 -28.58 -5.81
C LEU A 35 -28.22 -27.15 -6.01
N SER A 36 -29.45 -26.96 -6.48
CA SER A 36 -30.06 -25.62 -6.63
C SER A 36 -30.71 -25.11 -5.34
N GLU A 37 -31.20 -25.98 -4.45
CA GLU A 37 -31.73 -25.53 -3.15
C GLU A 37 -30.63 -25.10 -2.17
N LYS A 38 -29.44 -25.70 -2.23
CA LYS A 38 -28.28 -25.26 -1.42
C LYS A 38 -27.66 -23.94 -1.87
N GLN A 39 -28.05 -23.40 -3.02
CA GLN A 39 -27.58 -22.10 -3.49
C GLN A 39 -28.49 -20.93 -3.09
N ASN A 40 -29.71 -21.18 -2.63
CA ASN A 40 -30.66 -20.12 -2.24
C ASN A 40 -30.83 -19.92 -0.73
N GLU A 41 -30.12 -20.67 0.12
CA GLU A 41 -30.14 -20.48 1.58
C GLU A 41 -28.83 -19.88 2.13
N PHE A 42 -27.86 -19.56 1.26
CA PHE A 42 -26.66 -18.79 1.64
C PHE A 42 -26.88 -17.28 1.46
N SER A 43 -28.08 -16.82 1.79
CA SER A 43 -28.45 -15.40 1.76
C SER A 43 -29.07 -15.01 3.11
N ALA A 44 -28.35 -15.29 4.19
CA ALA A 44 -28.60 -14.66 5.49
C ALA A 44 -27.28 -14.60 6.28
N THR A 45 -26.72 -13.39 6.36
CA THR A 45 -25.65 -12.99 7.29
C THR A 45 -24.23 -13.49 6.96
N MET A 46 -23.68 -13.01 5.84
CA MET A 46 -22.23 -12.87 5.70
C MET A 46 -21.85 -11.46 6.16
N PRO A 47 -20.89 -11.27 7.09
CA PRO A 47 -20.37 -9.95 7.39
C PRO A 47 -19.77 -9.36 6.10
N ALA A 48 -19.98 -8.06 5.88
CA ALA A 48 -19.45 -7.33 4.73
C ALA A 48 -17.97 -7.71 4.48
N SER A 49 -17.73 -8.39 3.37
CA SER A 49 -16.40 -8.67 2.84
C SER A 49 -15.65 -7.34 2.71
N GLN A 50 -14.66 -7.12 3.59
CA GLN A 50 -13.69 -6.04 3.49
C GLN A 50 -13.06 -6.06 2.09
N SER A 51 -13.17 -4.95 1.38
CA SER A 51 -12.58 -4.73 0.05
C SER A 51 -11.07 -4.96 0.08
N SER A 52 -10.58 -5.98 -0.63
CA SER A 52 -9.15 -6.32 -0.74
C SER A 52 -8.33 -5.40 -1.67
N ASP A 53 -8.96 -4.39 -2.28
CA ASP A 53 -8.36 -3.64 -3.39
C ASP A 53 -8.01 -2.19 -3.00
N ASP A 54 -7.36 -2.01 -1.85
CA ASP A 54 -6.84 -0.70 -1.48
C ASP A 54 -5.53 -0.40 -2.21
N VAL A 55 -5.66 0.01 -3.48
CA VAL A 55 -4.53 0.29 -4.38
C VAL A 55 -3.76 1.54 -3.94
N ILE A 56 -2.43 1.47 -3.93
CA ILE A 56 -1.55 2.64 -3.72
C ILE A 56 -1.58 3.53 -4.97
N VAL A 57 -2.00 4.78 -4.80
CA VAL A 57 -2.14 5.77 -5.89
C VAL A 57 -1.01 6.80 -5.90
N PHE A 58 -0.26 6.91 -4.80
CA PHE A 58 0.88 7.81 -4.69
C PHE A 58 1.97 7.18 -3.83
N THR A 59 3.22 7.28 -4.26
CA THR A 59 4.40 6.87 -3.50
C THR A 59 5.49 7.92 -3.69
N GLN A 60 6.08 8.37 -2.59
CA GLN A 60 7.19 9.31 -2.61
C GLN A 60 8.20 8.95 -1.53
N VAL A 61 9.48 9.02 -1.90
CA VAL A 61 10.60 9.10 -0.96
C VAL A 61 11.10 10.54 -1.01
N VAL A 62 11.09 11.21 0.13
CA VAL A 62 11.48 12.62 0.28
C VAL A 62 12.76 12.68 1.09
N GLN A 63 13.79 13.33 0.54
CA GLN A 63 15.02 13.64 1.26
C GLN A 63 14.82 14.90 2.09
N LEU A 64 15.20 14.85 3.37
CA LEU A 64 15.05 15.93 4.32
C LEU A 64 16.42 16.50 4.70
N GLU A 65 16.58 17.81 4.54
CA GLU A 65 17.84 18.51 4.81
C GLU A 65 17.58 19.86 5.48
N GLY A 66 18.52 20.31 6.33
CA GLY A 66 18.43 21.62 6.99
C GLY A 66 18.55 22.80 6.03
N SER A 67 19.25 22.61 4.90
CA SER A 67 19.35 23.60 3.81
C SER A 67 18.01 23.93 3.14
N GLN A 68 17.02 23.03 3.26
CA GLN A 68 15.69 23.24 2.71
C GLN A 68 14.74 23.95 3.68
N GLU A 69 15.11 24.10 4.95
CA GLU A 69 14.36 24.92 5.92
C GLU A 69 14.26 26.37 5.43
N VAL A 70 13.26 27.09 5.93
CA VAL A 70 13.10 28.52 5.66
C VAL A 70 12.89 29.24 7.00
N PRO A 71 13.90 29.95 7.53
CA PRO A 71 15.28 30.06 7.01
C PRO A 71 16.05 28.73 7.12
N ALA A 72 17.11 28.58 6.32
CA ALA A 72 17.96 27.38 6.32
C ALA A 72 18.60 27.16 7.70
N VAL A 73 18.69 25.90 8.12
CA VAL A 73 19.32 25.49 9.37
C VAL A 73 20.65 24.82 9.06
N ASP A 74 21.72 25.33 9.67
CA ASP A 74 23.06 24.74 9.57
C ASP A 74 23.14 23.50 10.47
N THR A 75 23.00 22.32 9.86
CA THR A 75 23.04 21.05 10.56
C THR A 75 23.48 19.91 9.65
N ASP A 76 24.23 18.97 10.22
CA ASP A 76 24.56 17.70 9.58
C ASP A 76 23.38 16.72 9.58
N THR A 77 22.29 17.04 10.28
CA THR A 77 21.09 16.21 10.34
C THR A 77 20.54 15.97 8.93
N LYS A 78 20.25 14.70 8.64
CA LYS A 78 19.60 14.27 7.38
C LYS A 78 18.42 13.38 7.72
N GLY A 79 17.43 13.38 6.84
CA GLY A 79 16.27 12.51 6.99
C GLY A 79 15.72 11.98 5.68
N ILE A 80 14.89 10.94 5.82
CA ILE A 80 14.10 10.37 4.74
C ILE A 80 12.67 10.23 5.24
N ALA A 81 11.71 10.74 4.46
CA ALA A 81 10.31 10.46 4.64
C ALA A 81 9.80 9.58 3.50
N ILE A 82 9.31 8.39 3.86
CA ILE A 82 8.66 7.47 2.92
C ILE A 82 7.16 7.63 3.09
N LEU A 83 6.47 8.03 2.03
CA LEU A 83 5.02 8.28 2.02
C LEU A 83 4.38 7.42 0.94
N ARG A 84 3.31 6.70 1.29
CA ARG A 84 2.46 5.98 0.35
C ARG A 84 1.01 6.26 0.66
N VAL A 85 0.23 6.67 -0.33
CA VAL A 85 -1.19 6.97 -0.16
C VAL A 85 -2.01 5.98 -0.98
N SER A 86 -3.02 5.40 -0.34
CA SER A 86 -3.95 4.48 -0.98
C SER A 86 -5.21 5.18 -1.50
N LYS A 87 -5.95 4.52 -2.39
CA LYS A 87 -7.21 5.02 -2.95
C LYS A 87 -8.28 5.21 -1.87
N SER A 88 -8.25 4.42 -0.80
CA SER A 88 -9.12 4.62 0.38
C SER A 88 -8.64 5.73 1.33
N LYS A 89 -7.69 6.56 0.88
CA LYS A 89 -7.18 7.72 1.60
C LYS A 89 -6.40 7.33 2.86
N LYS A 90 -5.75 6.17 2.89
CA LYS A 90 -4.79 5.83 3.95
C LYS A 90 -3.40 6.29 3.57
N LEU A 91 -2.76 7.05 4.45
CA LEU A 91 -1.34 7.38 4.36
C LEU A 91 -0.55 6.38 5.18
N TYR A 92 0.34 5.65 4.53
CA TYR A 92 1.41 4.89 5.15
C TYR A 92 2.68 5.74 5.16
N SER A 93 3.23 6.02 6.33
CA SER A 93 4.41 6.87 6.48
C SER A 93 5.49 6.23 7.34
N LYS A 94 6.75 6.53 7.04
CA LYS A 94 7.91 6.22 7.87
C LYS A 94 8.93 7.34 7.75
N ILE A 95 9.31 7.94 8.87
CA ILE A 95 10.28 9.04 8.94
C ILE A 95 11.53 8.55 9.63
N ILE A 96 12.68 8.66 8.97
CA ILE A 96 13.98 8.25 9.49
C ILE A 96 14.85 9.50 9.53
N ILE A 97 15.39 9.83 10.70
CA ILE A 97 16.33 10.95 10.88
C ILE A 97 17.64 10.39 11.44
N GLN A 98 18.75 10.96 11.01
CA GLN A 98 20.10 10.52 11.36
C GLN A 98 21.05 11.73 11.44
N LYS A 99 22.19 11.54 12.11
CA LYS A 99 23.18 12.60 12.40
C LYS A 99 22.62 13.77 13.23
N LEU A 100 21.76 13.45 14.19
CA LEU A 100 21.31 14.43 15.17
C LEU A 100 22.50 14.80 16.08
N ALA A 101 22.61 16.06 16.48
CA ALA A 101 23.69 16.52 17.36
C ALA A 101 23.59 15.89 18.76
N ASP A 102 24.71 15.79 19.46
CA ASP A 102 24.73 15.27 20.82
C ASP A 102 23.88 16.16 21.76
N GLY A 103 22.97 15.52 22.50
CA GLY A 103 22.01 16.22 23.40
C GLY A 103 20.76 16.77 22.70
N ASP A 104 20.69 16.72 21.37
CA ASP A 104 19.48 17.04 20.62
C ASP A 104 18.51 15.83 20.64
N ALA A 105 17.21 16.11 20.51
CA ALA A 105 16.17 15.11 20.58
C ALA A 105 15.00 15.45 19.64
N LEU A 106 14.59 14.46 18.84
CA LEU A 106 13.45 14.60 17.94
C LEU A 106 12.14 14.79 18.71
N ARG A 107 11.28 15.67 18.19
CA ARG A 107 9.99 15.99 18.81
C ARG A 107 8.83 15.62 17.92
N PHE A 108 8.76 16.17 16.72
CA PHE A 108 7.59 16.05 15.87
C PHE A 108 7.99 15.91 14.40
N ALA A 109 7.11 15.35 13.59
CA ALA A 109 7.20 15.43 12.14
C ALA A 109 5.82 15.69 11.55
N HIS A 110 5.76 16.56 10.55
CA HIS A 110 4.52 17.03 9.96
C HIS A 110 4.60 17.08 8.44
N VAL A 111 3.43 17.03 7.79
CA VAL A 111 3.24 17.58 6.45
C VAL A 111 2.67 18.98 6.59
N HIS A 112 3.31 19.94 5.94
CA HIS A 112 2.84 21.31 5.81
C HIS A 112 2.39 21.59 4.38
N MET A 113 1.42 22.49 4.24
CA MET A 113 1.05 23.05 2.95
C MET A 113 2.00 24.21 2.62
N GLY A 114 2.61 24.20 1.44
CA GLY A 114 3.52 25.26 1.00
C GLY A 114 4.37 24.84 -0.19
N ALA A 115 4.66 25.81 -1.06
CA ALA A 115 5.62 25.66 -2.14
C ALA A 115 7.07 25.70 -1.60
N ARG A 116 8.02 25.29 -2.45
CA ARG A 116 9.45 25.40 -2.14
C ARG A 116 9.81 26.84 -1.77
N GLY A 117 10.53 27.01 -0.68
CA GLY A 117 10.94 28.33 -0.19
C GLY A 117 9.88 29.10 0.61
N ALA A 118 8.66 28.57 0.78
CA ALA A 118 7.59 29.24 1.54
C ALA A 118 7.10 28.39 2.71
N ASN A 119 6.97 28.98 3.90
CA ASN A 119 6.38 28.30 5.05
C ASN A 119 4.85 28.30 4.95
N GLY A 120 4.22 27.29 5.55
CA GLY A 120 2.77 27.28 5.68
C GLY A 120 2.28 26.35 6.79
N PRO A 121 0.95 26.24 6.95
CA PRO A 121 0.34 25.59 8.10
C PRO A 121 0.57 24.07 8.10
N VAL A 122 0.62 23.49 9.30
CA VAL A 122 0.58 22.04 9.51
C VAL A 122 -0.75 21.50 9.01
N ARG A 123 -0.71 20.40 8.25
CA ARG A 123 -1.90 19.72 7.74
C ARG A 123 -2.01 18.27 8.19
N ILE A 124 -0.89 17.57 8.41
CA ILE A 124 -0.88 16.15 8.80
C ILE A 124 0.23 15.93 9.83
N GLY A 125 -0.10 15.28 10.95
CA GLY A 125 0.88 14.77 11.91
C GLY A 125 1.44 13.42 11.47
N LEU A 126 2.76 13.32 11.33
CA LEU A 126 3.47 12.09 10.96
C LEU A 126 4.13 11.43 12.18
N ALA A 127 4.63 12.24 13.11
CA ALA A 127 5.16 11.80 14.39
C ALA A 127 4.86 12.83 15.49
N ASP A 128 4.33 12.37 16.63
CA ASP A 128 3.97 13.23 17.78
C ASP A 128 5.03 13.23 18.88
N ASN A 129 6.01 12.31 18.84
CA ASN A 129 7.13 12.22 19.76
C ASN A 129 8.28 11.40 19.16
N ALA A 130 9.45 11.43 19.83
CA ALA A 130 10.66 10.72 19.40
C ALA A 130 10.45 9.22 19.12
N SER A 131 9.59 8.53 19.88
CA SER A 131 9.40 7.07 19.74
C SER A 131 8.70 6.68 18.43
N GLN A 132 8.06 7.62 17.74
CA GLN A 132 7.34 7.35 16.49
C GLN A 132 8.24 7.47 15.25
N PHE A 133 9.46 7.99 15.39
CA PHE A 133 10.44 7.99 14.30
C PHE A 133 10.96 6.57 14.06
N GLY A 134 11.20 6.22 12.78
CA GLY A 134 11.64 4.89 12.36
C GLY A 134 10.56 3.81 12.38
N ILE A 135 9.33 4.13 12.79
CA ILE A 135 8.20 3.19 12.84
C ILE A 135 7.25 3.46 11.65
N ASN A 136 6.63 2.40 11.12
CA ASN A 136 5.57 2.54 10.13
C ASN A 136 4.29 3.04 10.80
N ARG A 137 3.72 4.10 10.25
CA ARG A 137 2.48 4.72 10.72
C ARG A 137 1.43 4.66 9.63
N THR A 138 0.18 4.47 10.03
CA THR A 138 -0.98 4.54 9.14
C THR A 138 -1.92 5.64 9.64
N ILE A 139 -2.28 6.56 8.77
CA ILE A 139 -3.14 7.71 9.08
C ILE A 139 -4.30 7.71 8.08
N GLN A 140 -5.53 7.82 8.59
CA GLN A 140 -6.68 8.07 7.73
C GLN A 140 -6.70 9.55 7.34
N LEU A 141 -6.66 9.83 6.04
CA LEU A 141 -6.69 11.19 5.53
C LEU A 141 -8.13 11.66 5.34
N THR A 142 -8.33 12.96 5.57
CA THR A 142 -9.47 13.71 5.03
C THR A 142 -9.29 13.94 3.53
N ASP A 143 -10.37 14.34 2.86
CA ASP A 143 -10.37 14.63 1.42
C ASP A 143 -9.39 15.75 1.08
N ALA A 144 -9.35 16.82 1.89
CA ALA A 144 -8.42 17.92 1.72
C ALA A 144 -6.95 17.48 1.89
N GLN A 145 -6.66 16.60 2.85
CA GLN A 145 -5.30 16.08 3.05
C GLN A 145 -4.89 15.11 1.93
N PHE A 146 -5.83 14.30 1.43
CA PHE A 146 -5.60 13.43 0.28
C PHE A 146 -5.25 14.27 -0.96
N THR A 147 -6.08 15.25 -1.32
CA THR A 147 -5.81 16.16 -2.44
C THR A 147 -4.51 16.93 -2.25
N LEU A 148 -4.21 17.41 -1.03
CA LEU A 148 -2.93 18.06 -0.74
C LEU A 148 -1.74 17.14 -1.04
N LEU A 149 -1.81 15.87 -0.62
CA LEU A 149 -0.74 14.91 -0.85
C LEU A 149 -0.68 14.40 -2.29
N THR A 150 -1.78 14.40 -3.06
CA THR A 150 -1.79 13.92 -4.45
C THR A 150 -1.50 15.01 -5.47
N GLU A 151 -1.89 16.25 -5.19
CA GLU A 151 -1.92 17.34 -6.18
C GLU A 151 -1.34 18.65 -5.65
N GLY A 152 -1.33 18.86 -4.33
CA GLY A 152 -0.94 20.12 -3.72
C GLY A 152 0.57 20.29 -3.51
N ALA A 153 0.98 21.56 -3.42
CA ALA A 153 2.32 21.92 -2.97
C ALA A 153 2.42 21.71 -1.45
N CYS A 154 3.19 20.71 -1.03
CA CYS A 154 3.41 20.38 0.37
C CYS A 154 4.81 19.84 0.63
N TYR A 155 5.22 19.87 1.89
CA TYR A 155 6.54 19.43 2.32
C TYR A 155 6.45 18.67 3.64
N VAL A 156 7.41 17.77 3.86
CA VAL A 156 7.64 17.15 5.16
C VAL A 156 8.64 18.00 5.92
N ASN A 157 8.39 18.20 7.20
CA ASN A 157 9.30 18.88 8.13
C ASN A 157 9.39 18.07 9.43
N ALA A 158 10.59 17.95 9.98
CA ALA A 158 10.82 17.33 11.28
C ALA A 158 11.41 18.36 12.24
N HIS A 159 11.13 18.22 13.52
CA HIS A 159 11.50 19.17 14.57
C HIS A 159 12.28 18.47 15.67
N SER A 160 13.19 19.21 16.30
CA SER A 160 13.95 18.74 17.46
C SER A 160 13.85 19.73 18.63
N ASN A 161 14.44 19.43 19.79
CA ASN A 161 14.48 20.36 20.91
C ASN A 161 15.45 21.53 20.65
N PHE A 162 16.49 21.33 19.85
CA PHE A 162 17.40 22.42 19.45
C PHE A 162 16.84 23.26 18.29
N SER A 163 16.02 22.67 17.42
CA SER A 163 15.38 23.35 16.30
C SER A 163 13.85 23.15 16.32
N PRO A 164 13.12 23.82 17.23
CA PRO A 164 11.67 23.65 17.39
C PRO A 164 10.88 24.15 16.18
N GLY A 165 11.42 25.12 15.42
CA GLY A 165 10.83 25.61 14.17
C GLY A 165 10.93 24.63 12.99
N GLY A 166 11.80 23.62 13.11
CA GLY A 166 12.14 22.67 12.04
C GLY A 166 13.66 22.47 11.98
N ILE A 167 14.11 21.22 11.94
CA ILE A 167 15.54 20.86 11.80
C ILE A 167 15.87 20.40 10.37
N VAL A 168 14.92 19.73 9.71
CA VAL A 168 15.08 19.25 8.32
C VAL A 168 13.75 19.24 7.57
N ARG A 169 13.81 19.58 6.28
CA ARG A 169 12.64 19.67 5.39
C ARG A 169 12.91 19.06 4.03
N GLY A 170 11.84 18.60 3.40
CA GLY A 170 11.86 18.18 2.01
C GLY A 170 10.51 18.34 1.35
N GLN A 171 10.51 18.85 0.12
CA GLN A 171 9.29 19.02 -0.67
C GLN A 171 8.76 17.66 -1.16
N ILE A 172 7.44 17.52 -1.15
CA ILE A 172 6.72 16.42 -1.80
C ILE A 172 6.43 16.88 -3.23
N ARG A 173 7.10 16.23 -4.21
CA ARG A 173 7.17 16.58 -5.65
C ARG A 173 8.07 17.78 -5.99
#